data_AF-A0A953SQN3-F1
#
_entry.id   AF-A0A953SQN3-F1
#
_cell.length_a   1.000
_cell.length_b   1.000
_cell.length_c   1.000
_cell.angle_alpha   90.00
_cell.angle_beta   90.00
_cell.angle_gamma   90.00
#
_symmetry.space_group_name_H-M   'P 1'
#
loop_
_entity.id
_entity.type
_entity.pdbx_description
1 polymer ?
#
loop_
_entity_poly.entity_id
_entity_poly.type
_entity_poly.pdbx_seq_one_letter_code
_entity_poly.pdbx_strand_id
1 'polypeptide(L)'
;MIEEHKTQIMRSLLQKGVRRGDPELVEKVFDYLIKDGDLSWVKQRLSVITAEECWPLLFEISDKSKIRKVKDMLLRVTESEKYKGAAGIASYASRVADKGYGQKVYGTKQEKELVQITAEFILKQEDYWEKLKSKAKKENKEHLYFTVKELSRSASFETDKAMFFVAGLLAVNFGIPKITIPNKISPEEEFPYWIAIDKHTELGRVLIREFAMNNKDYTSFDGMEFYLKKYQFYFEGSKVNHLADERLWKLNVLSDLVRMKRTESEAKEEWNKYKPELIKYLEKYTDEIKDELNNKSAEPDLFG
;
A
#
# COMPACT_ATOMS: atom_id res chain seq x y z
N MET A 1 21.35 -3.54 14.98
CA MET A 1 19.88 -3.29 15.02
C MET A 1 19.33 -3.08 13.62
N ILE A 2 19.84 -2.13 12.80
CA ILE A 2 19.40 -2.05 11.40
C ILE A 2 19.73 -3.30 10.60
N GLU A 3 20.92 -3.89 10.80
CA GLU A 3 21.39 -5.10 10.08
C GLU A 3 20.34 -6.21 10.00
N GLU A 4 19.65 -6.49 11.10
CA GLU A 4 18.64 -7.55 11.21
C GLU A 4 17.31 -7.19 10.52
N HIS A 5 17.11 -5.92 10.17
CA HIS A 5 15.87 -5.39 9.61
C HIS A 5 16.04 -4.76 8.21
N LYS A 6 17.26 -4.72 7.65
CA LYS A 6 17.59 -4.09 6.36
C LYS A 6 16.64 -4.55 5.25
N THR A 7 16.50 -5.85 5.07
CA THR A 7 15.65 -6.42 4.01
C THR A 7 14.19 -5.98 4.17
N GLN A 8 13.65 -5.94 5.40
CA GLN A 8 12.28 -5.47 5.63
C GLN A 8 12.10 -3.98 5.31
N ILE A 9 13.11 -3.17 5.61
CA ILE A 9 13.12 -1.75 5.28
C ILE A 9 13.22 -1.55 3.77
N MET A 10 14.07 -2.30 3.06
CA MET A 10 14.17 -2.23 1.60
C MET A 10 12.88 -2.67 0.90
N ARG A 11 12.22 -3.73 1.40
CA ARG A 11 10.88 -4.12 0.97
C ARG A 11 9.85 -3.00 1.14
N SER A 12 9.90 -2.30 2.27
CA SER A 12 9.07 -1.13 2.57
C SER A 12 9.38 0.05 1.66
N LEU A 13 10.67 0.30 1.40
CA LEU A 13 11.17 1.38 0.54
C LEU A 13 10.77 1.16 -0.92
N LEU A 14 10.88 -0.07 -1.44
CA LEU A 14 10.42 -0.44 -2.78
C LEU A 14 8.95 -0.04 -2.98
N GLN A 15 8.08 -0.48 -2.07
CA GLN A 15 6.65 -0.19 -2.17
C GLN A 15 6.35 1.31 -2.09
N LYS A 16 7.09 2.06 -1.28
CA LYS A 16 6.91 3.52 -1.16
C LYS A 16 7.48 4.30 -2.35
N GLY A 17 8.57 3.83 -2.94
CA GLY A 17 9.11 4.33 -4.21
C GLY A 17 8.07 4.18 -5.33
N VAL A 18 7.50 2.96 -5.47
CA VAL A 18 6.42 2.70 -6.44
C VAL A 18 5.24 3.64 -6.22
N ARG A 19 4.80 3.79 -4.97
CA ARG A 19 3.68 4.64 -4.59
C ARG A 19 3.90 6.11 -4.94
N ARG A 20 5.09 6.65 -4.63
CA ARG A 20 5.45 8.06 -4.85
C ARG A 20 5.99 8.35 -6.24
N GLY A 21 6.10 7.33 -7.11
CA GLY A 21 6.50 7.49 -8.50
C GLY A 21 7.98 7.82 -8.67
N ASP A 22 8.84 7.18 -7.88
CA ASP A 22 10.29 7.33 -7.96
C ASP A 22 10.91 6.11 -8.68
N PRO A 23 11.04 6.13 -10.03
CA PRO A 23 11.55 4.98 -10.78
C PRO A 23 13.01 4.68 -10.44
N GLU A 24 13.85 5.70 -10.26
CA GLU A 24 15.28 5.52 -9.96
C GLU A 24 15.48 4.80 -8.62
N LEU A 25 14.73 5.20 -7.59
CA LEU A 25 14.75 4.51 -6.30
C LEU A 25 14.23 3.08 -6.44
N VAL A 26 13.14 2.87 -7.18
CA VAL A 26 12.56 1.53 -7.40
C VAL A 26 13.56 0.61 -8.09
N GLU A 27 14.31 1.09 -9.09
CA GLU A 27 15.36 0.31 -9.73
C GLU A 27 16.47 -0.07 -8.76
N LYS A 28 17.02 0.91 -8.03
CA LYS A 28 18.10 0.67 -7.05
C LYS A 28 17.69 -0.34 -5.98
N VAL A 29 16.49 -0.17 -5.41
CA VAL A 29 15.98 -1.06 -4.36
C VAL A 29 15.62 -2.43 -4.91
N PHE A 30 15.10 -2.52 -6.14
CA PHE A 30 14.89 -3.80 -6.81
C PHE A 30 16.20 -4.55 -6.96
N ASP A 31 17.23 -3.90 -7.50
CA ASP A 31 18.55 -4.51 -7.74
C ASP A 31 19.19 -4.94 -6.41
N TYR A 32 19.07 -4.12 -5.36
CA TYR A 32 19.44 -4.49 -3.99
C TYR A 32 18.76 -5.79 -3.55
N LEU A 33 17.42 -5.87 -3.66
CA LEU A 33 16.65 -7.03 -3.19
C LEU A 33 16.98 -8.30 -3.99
N ILE A 34 17.28 -8.18 -5.28
CA ILE A 34 17.71 -9.35 -6.07
C ILE A 34 19.08 -9.84 -5.60
N LYS A 35 20.04 -8.93 -5.38
CA LYS A 35 21.36 -9.27 -4.82
C LYS A 35 21.27 -9.93 -3.45
N ASP A 36 20.28 -9.52 -2.65
CA ASP A 36 20.00 -10.08 -1.31
C ASP A 36 19.25 -11.44 -1.34
N GLY A 37 18.97 -12.00 -2.53
CA GLY A 37 18.29 -13.29 -2.69
C GLY A 37 16.76 -13.22 -2.61
N ASP A 38 16.18 -12.01 -2.66
CA ASP A 38 14.79 -11.74 -2.30
C ASP A 38 13.82 -11.76 -3.50
N LEU A 39 14.24 -12.34 -4.62
CA LEU A 39 13.47 -12.41 -5.86
C LEU A 39 12.08 -13.04 -5.69
N SER A 40 11.98 -14.11 -4.88
CA SER A 40 10.72 -14.81 -4.64
C SER A 40 9.70 -13.89 -3.97
N TRP A 41 10.16 -13.12 -2.98
CA TRP A 41 9.35 -12.10 -2.31
C TRP A 41 8.91 -11.01 -3.29
N VAL A 42 9.82 -10.50 -4.13
CA VAL A 42 9.49 -9.45 -5.11
C VAL A 42 8.44 -9.94 -6.11
N LYS A 43 8.58 -11.17 -6.64
CA LYS A 43 7.60 -11.80 -7.53
C LYS A 43 6.23 -11.96 -6.88
N GLN A 44 6.21 -12.37 -5.62
CA GLN A 44 4.96 -12.50 -4.86
C GLN A 44 4.32 -11.13 -4.60
N ARG A 45 5.12 -10.15 -4.21
CA ARG A 45 4.66 -8.82 -3.80
C ARG A 45 4.23 -7.93 -4.96
N LEU A 46 4.77 -8.13 -6.17
CA LEU A 46 4.40 -7.37 -7.37
C LEU A 46 2.88 -7.24 -7.54
N SER A 47 2.16 -8.36 -7.47
CA SER A 47 0.69 -8.37 -7.64
C SER A 47 -0.02 -7.60 -6.54
N VAL A 48 0.48 -7.66 -5.29
CA VAL A 48 -0.12 -6.92 -4.18
C VAL A 48 0.16 -5.43 -4.28
N ILE A 49 1.39 -5.03 -4.60
CA ILE A 49 1.73 -3.62 -4.87
C ILE A 49 0.87 -3.08 -6.02
N THR A 50 0.70 -3.86 -7.09
CA THR A 50 -0.15 -3.47 -8.21
C THR A 50 -1.61 -3.31 -7.77
N ALA A 51 -2.16 -4.26 -7.01
CA ALA A 51 -3.53 -4.15 -6.47
C ALA A 51 -3.72 -2.93 -5.56
N GLU A 52 -2.70 -2.63 -4.74
CA GLU A 52 -2.75 -1.56 -3.74
C GLU A 52 -2.60 -0.17 -4.37
N GLU A 53 -1.71 -0.03 -5.34
CA GLU A 53 -1.33 1.25 -5.92
C GLU A 53 -2.05 1.55 -7.23
N CYS A 54 -2.32 0.54 -8.06
CA CYS A 54 -2.94 0.73 -9.36
C CYS A 54 -3.66 -0.55 -9.84
N TRP A 55 -4.80 -0.86 -9.22
CA TRP A 55 -5.53 -2.11 -9.51
C TRP A 55 -5.83 -2.38 -10.99
N PRO A 56 -6.05 -1.41 -11.89
CA PRO A 56 -6.30 -1.70 -13.30
C PRO A 56 -5.13 -2.40 -13.99
N LEU A 57 -3.90 -2.14 -13.54
CA LEU A 57 -2.70 -2.76 -14.09
C LEU A 57 -2.56 -4.25 -13.71
N LEU A 58 -3.38 -4.77 -12.77
CA LEU A 58 -3.41 -6.21 -12.47
C LEU A 58 -3.69 -7.05 -13.71
N PHE A 59 -4.51 -6.53 -14.62
CA PHE A 59 -4.93 -7.25 -15.83
C PHE A 59 -3.87 -7.22 -16.95
N GLU A 60 -2.76 -6.51 -16.74
CA GLU A 60 -1.60 -6.49 -17.63
C GLU A 60 -0.48 -7.43 -17.16
N ILE A 61 -0.57 -7.96 -15.92
CA ILE A 61 0.41 -8.90 -15.38
C ILE A 61 0.27 -10.24 -16.10
N SER A 62 1.25 -10.57 -16.95
CA SER A 62 1.27 -11.80 -17.74
C SER A 62 2.18 -12.88 -17.16
N ASP A 63 3.48 -12.58 -17.01
CA ASP A 63 4.52 -13.57 -16.76
C ASP A 63 5.50 -13.08 -15.70
N LYS A 64 5.36 -13.63 -14.49
CA LYS A 64 6.23 -13.37 -13.33
C LYS A 64 7.44 -14.30 -13.27
N SER A 65 7.66 -15.18 -14.25
CA SER A 65 8.82 -16.09 -14.25
C SER A 65 10.11 -15.35 -14.60
N LYS A 66 10.05 -14.34 -15.47
CA LYS A 66 11.18 -13.56 -15.96
C LYS A 66 11.43 -12.33 -15.07
N ILE A 67 12.64 -12.20 -14.55
CA ILE A 67 13.04 -11.10 -13.64
C ILE A 67 12.84 -9.73 -14.32
N ARG A 68 13.26 -9.58 -15.58
CA ARG A 68 13.07 -8.34 -16.36
C ARG A 68 11.60 -7.90 -16.41
N LYS A 69 10.68 -8.83 -16.70
CA LYS A 69 9.24 -8.52 -16.74
C LYS A 69 8.68 -8.08 -15.38
N VAL A 70 9.26 -8.56 -14.27
CA VAL A 70 8.87 -8.12 -12.92
C VAL A 70 9.35 -6.69 -12.69
N LYS A 71 10.59 -6.37 -13.06
CA LYS A 71 11.14 -5.00 -12.98
C LYS A 71 10.32 -4.04 -13.85
N ASP A 72 10.09 -4.38 -15.12
CA ASP A 72 9.30 -3.58 -16.06
C ASP A 72 7.90 -3.29 -15.52
N MET A 73 7.24 -4.29 -14.93
CA MET A 73 5.91 -4.11 -14.35
C MET A 73 5.93 -3.22 -13.11
N LEU A 74 6.95 -3.33 -12.23
CA LEU A 74 7.10 -2.42 -11.08
C LEU A 74 7.30 -0.98 -11.53
N LEU A 75 8.15 -0.75 -12.54
CA LEU A 75 8.37 0.58 -13.11
C LEU A 75 7.10 1.12 -13.77
N ARG A 76 6.38 0.27 -14.52
CA ARG A 76 5.09 0.62 -15.10
C ARG A 76 4.08 1.08 -14.04
N VAL A 77 3.99 0.37 -12.91
CA VAL A 77 3.13 0.79 -11.79
C VAL A 77 3.65 2.08 -11.16
N THR A 78 4.96 2.25 -11.04
CA THR A 78 5.62 3.44 -10.46
C THR A 78 5.30 4.70 -11.24
N GLU A 79 5.44 4.66 -12.56
CA GLU A 79 5.22 5.80 -13.45
C GLU A 79 3.75 6.13 -13.66
N SER A 80 2.87 5.15 -13.49
CA SER A 80 1.43 5.35 -13.67
C SER A 80 0.83 6.23 -12.58
N GLU A 81 -0.29 6.87 -12.92
CA GLU A 81 -1.22 7.35 -11.91
C GLU A 81 -1.75 6.20 -11.04
N LYS A 82 -2.09 6.53 -9.80
CA LYS A 82 -2.55 5.57 -8.80
C LYS A 82 -4.06 5.47 -8.81
N TYR A 83 -4.53 4.22 -8.78
CA TYR A 83 -5.93 3.86 -8.62
C TYR A 83 -6.06 3.08 -7.31
N LYS A 84 -6.10 3.80 -6.19
CA LYS A 84 -6.14 3.20 -4.84
C LYS A 84 -7.53 2.72 -4.40
N GLY A 85 -8.51 2.72 -5.30
CA GLY A 85 -9.90 2.41 -4.93
C GLY A 85 -10.09 1.02 -4.35
N ALA A 86 -9.42 0.01 -4.92
CA ALA A 86 -9.42 -1.36 -4.40
C ALA A 86 -8.84 -1.43 -2.98
N ALA A 87 -7.67 -0.81 -2.76
CA ALA A 87 -7.02 -0.71 -1.45
C ALA A 87 -7.89 0.02 -0.42
N GLY A 88 -8.54 1.12 -0.83
CA GLY A 88 -9.44 1.90 0.01
C GLY A 88 -10.62 1.07 0.51
N ILE A 89 -11.37 0.45 -0.40
CA ILE A 89 -12.52 -0.39 -0.04
C ILE A 89 -12.08 -1.58 0.80
N ALA A 90 -11.03 -2.31 0.41
CA ALA A 90 -10.55 -3.49 1.15
C ALA A 90 -10.13 -3.13 2.58
N SER A 91 -9.39 -2.03 2.75
CA SER A 91 -8.97 -1.55 4.08
C SER A 91 -10.17 -1.15 4.94
N TYR A 92 -11.19 -0.51 4.34
CA TYR A 92 -12.40 -0.14 5.06
C TYR A 92 -13.24 -1.36 5.44
N ALA A 93 -13.45 -2.26 4.49
CA ALA A 93 -14.18 -3.50 4.68
C ALA A 93 -13.55 -4.38 5.77
N SER A 94 -12.23 -4.46 5.84
CA SER A 94 -11.52 -5.22 6.90
C SER A 94 -11.90 -4.70 8.29
N ARG A 95 -11.96 -3.38 8.48
CA ARG A 95 -12.37 -2.80 9.77
C ARG A 95 -13.84 -3.07 10.09
N VAL A 96 -14.70 -3.07 9.07
CA VAL A 96 -16.13 -3.39 9.24
C VAL A 96 -16.29 -4.87 9.61
N ALA A 97 -15.53 -5.77 8.98
CA ALA A 97 -15.53 -7.20 9.31
C ALA A 97 -15.07 -7.46 10.75
N ASP A 98 -13.99 -6.83 11.19
CA ASP A 98 -13.42 -7.02 12.55
C ASP A 98 -14.38 -6.60 13.68
N LYS A 99 -15.22 -5.58 13.46
CA LYS A 99 -16.10 -5.00 14.49
C LYS A 99 -17.55 -5.49 14.41
N GLY A 100 -17.87 -6.30 13.41
CA GLY A 100 -19.23 -6.75 13.10
C GLY A 100 -20.08 -5.70 12.37
N TYR A 101 -21.12 -6.19 11.68
CA TYR A 101 -22.01 -5.46 10.77
C TYR A 101 -22.84 -4.31 11.40
N GLY A 102 -22.66 -4.02 12.70
CA GLY A 102 -23.36 -2.95 13.40
C GLY A 102 -22.72 -1.55 13.25
N GLN A 103 -21.52 -1.45 12.68
CA GLN A 103 -20.90 -0.15 12.41
C GLN A 103 -21.59 0.58 11.26
N LYS A 104 -21.87 1.86 11.46
CA LYS A 104 -22.35 2.74 10.40
C LYS A 104 -21.30 2.84 9.29
N VAL A 105 -21.65 2.34 8.10
CA VAL A 105 -20.84 2.49 6.89
C VAL A 105 -21.14 3.84 6.24
N TYR A 106 -20.09 4.59 5.92
CA TYR A 106 -20.17 5.91 5.29
C TYR A 106 -20.06 5.81 3.75
N GLY A 107 -20.42 6.89 3.06
CA GLY A 107 -20.42 6.96 1.59
C GLY A 107 -21.83 7.00 0.99
N THR A 108 -21.91 6.93 -0.33
CA THR A 108 -23.16 6.75 -1.10
C THR A 108 -23.65 5.32 -0.99
N LYS A 109 -24.86 5.06 -1.49
CA LYS A 109 -25.46 3.71 -1.52
C LYS A 109 -24.50 2.67 -2.14
N GLN A 110 -23.96 2.99 -3.31
CA GLN A 110 -23.04 2.11 -4.04
C GLN A 110 -21.73 1.87 -3.28
N GLU A 111 -21.17 2.89 -2.63
CA GLU A 111 -19.93 2.76 -1.84
C GLU A 111 -20.16 1.90 -0.61
N LYS A 112 -21.29 2.07 0.08
CA LYS A 112 -21.66 1.23 1.23
C LYS A 112 -21.83 -0.23 0.81
N GLU A 113 -22.51 -0.47 -0.31
CA GLU A 113 -22.68 -1.82 -0.86
C GLU A 113 -21.33 -2.47 -1.19
N LEU A 114 -20.39 -1.74 -1.81
CA LEU A 114 -19.03 -2.24 -2.06
C LEU A 114 -18.30 -2.62 -0.76
N VAL A 115 -18.34 -1.76 0.25
CA VAL A 115 -17.71 -2.02 1.56
C VAL A 115 -18.35 -3.23 2.23
N GLN A 116 -19.69 -3.34 2.22
CA GLN A 116 -20.42 -4.44 2.85
C GLN A 116 -20.14 -5.77 2.17
N ILE A 117 -20.27 -5.85 0.85
CA ILE A 117 -19.97 -7.07 0.08
C ILE A 117 -18.51 -7.50 0.30
N THR A 118 -17.58 -6.54 0.39
CA THR A 118 -16.17 -6.84 0.64
C THR A 118 -15.93 -7.29 2.09
N ALA A 119 -16.65 -6.75 3.07
CA ALA A 119 -16.57 -7.20 4.46
C ALA A 119 -17.11 -8.62 4.61
N GLU A 120 -18.21 -8.94 3.92
CA GLU A 120 -18.75 -10.30 3.86
C GLU A 120 -17.79 -11.26 3.14
N PHE A 121 -17.12 -10.81 2.07
CA PHE A 121 -16.08 -11.57 1.40
C PHE A 121 -14.94 -11.95 2.36
N ILE A 122 -14.45 -11.01 3.17
CA ILE A 122 -13.38 -11.27 4.15
C ILE A 122 -13.78 -12.40 5.11
N LEU A 123 -15.06 -12.50 5.46
CA LEU A 123 -15.57 -13.54 6.36
C LEU A 123 -15.93 -14.86 5.64
N LYS A 124 -16.27 -14.83 4.34
CA LYS A 124 -16.77 -15.98 3.56
C LYS A 124 -16.22 -15.99 2.13
N GLN A 125 -14.91 -16.09 1.97
CA GLN A 125 -14.24 -15.85 0.68
C GLN A 125 -14.77 -16.69 -0.49
N GLU A 126 -14.88 -18.02 -0.33
CA GLU A 126 -15.23 -18.90 -1.46
C GLU A 126 -16.64 -18.63 -2.00
N ASP A 127 -17.62 -18.40 -1.12
CA ASP A 127 -18.99 -18.05 -1.53
C ASP A 127 -19.01 -16.78 -2.40
N TYR A 128 -18.21 -15.78 -2.03
CA TYR A 128 -18.18 -14.50 -2.73
C TYR A 128 -17.36 -14.56 -4.01
N TRP A 129 -16.33 -15.40 -4.07
CA TRP A 129 -15.65 -15.72 -5.32
C TRP A 129 -16.60 -16.37 -6.33
N GLU A 130 -17.44 -17.32 -5.92
CA GLU A 130 -18.44 -17.94 -6.81
C GLU A 130 -19.53 -16.97 -7.26
N LYS A 131 -19.95 -16.03 -6.38
CA LYS A 131 -20.85 -14.92 -6.76
C LYS A 131 -20.21 -14.03 -7.83
N LEU A 132 -18.95 -13.64 -7.65
CA LEU A 132 -18.22 -12.83 -8.64
C LEU A 132 -18.07 -13.58 -9.97
N LYS A 133 -17.71 -14.87 -9.94
CA LYS A 133 -17.62 -15.72 -11.13
C LYS A 133 -18.94 -15.78 -11.90
N SER A 134 -20.04 -16.05 -11.19
CA SER A 134 -21.38 -16.12 -11.78
C SER A 134 -21.78 -14.79 -12.44
N LYS A 135 -21.45 -13.67 -11.79
CA LYS A 135 -21.68 -12.34 -12.36
C LYS A 135 -20.79 -12.08 -13.58
N ALA A 136 -19.50 -12.37 -13.50
CA ALA A 136 -18.56 -12.19 -14.59
C ALA A 136 -18.98 -13.01 -15.83
N LYS A 137 -19.49 -14.23 -15.63
CA LYS A 137 -20.06 -15.06 -16.71
C LYS A 137 -21.26 -14.38 -17.38
N LYS A 138 -22.21 -13.87 -16.59
CA LYS A 138 -23.39 -13.16 -17.10
C LYS A 138 -23.03 -11.93 -17.94
N GLU A 139 -21.98 -11.22 -17.53
CA GLU A 139 -21.49 -10.00 -18.20
C GLU A 139 -20.46 -10.29 -19.32
N ASN A 140 -20.20 -11.57 -19.66
CA ASN A 140 -19.17 -11.99 -20.61
C ASN A 140 -17.75 -11.47 -20.29
N LYS A 141 -17.41 -11.41 -19.00
CA LYS A 141 -16.15 -10.90 -18.43
C LYS A 141 -15.42 -11.95 -17.58
N GLU A 142 -15.62 -13.23 -17.86
CA GLU A 142 -15.09 -14.35 -17.06
C GLU A 142 -13.56 -14.31 -16.92
N HIS A 143 -12.83 -13.88 -17.96
CA HIS A 143 -11.38 -13.73 -17.94
C HIS A 143 -10.88 -12.76 -16.85
N LEU A 144 -11.64 -11.71 -16.52
CA LEU A 144 -11.30 -10.77 -15.46
C LEU A 144 -11.32 -11.45 -14.09
N TYR A 145 -12.34 -12.27 -13.84
CA TYR A 145 -12.46 -13.07 -12.61
C TYR A 145 -11.26 -14.02 -12.47
N PHE A 146 -10.94 -14.79 -13.52
CA PHE A 146 -9.84 -15.76 -13.47
C PHE A 146 -8.51 -15.06 -13.20
N THR A 147 -8.27 -13.89 -13.80
CA THR A 147 -7.06 -13.10 -13.58
C THR A 147 -6.91 -12.70 -12.11
N VAL A 148 -7.94 -12.07 -11.52
CA VAL A 148 -7.82 -11.62 -10.11
C VAL A 148 -7.81 -12.78 -9.11
N LYS A 149 -8.54 -13.88 -9.37
CA LYS A 149 -8.53 -15.06 -8.50
C LYS A 149 -7.15 -15.71 -8.51
N GLU A 150 -6.52 -15.85 -9.68
CA GLU A 150 -5.16 -16.39 -9.75
C GLU A 150 -4.15 -15.49 -9.06
N LEU A 151 -4.15 -14.18 -9.35
CA LEU A 151 -3.21 -13.25 -8.74
C LEU A 151 -3.41 -13.12 -7.23
N SER A 152 -4.63 -13.29 -6.71
CA SER A 152 -4.91 -13.26 -5.27
C SER A 152 -4.18 -14.34 -4.46
N ARG A 153 -3.73 -15.42 -5.11
CA ARG A 153 -2.95 -16.48 -4.45
C ARG A 153 -1.62 -16.00 -3.88
N SER A 154 -1.09 -14.88 -4.38
CA SER A 154 0.14 -14.28 -3.84
C SER A 154 -0.09 -13.48 -2.56
N ALA A 155 -1.35 -13.20 -2.19
CA ALA A 155 -1.70 -12.44 -1.00
C ALA A 155 -1.83 -13.34 0.24
N SER A 156 -1.10 -13.00 1.29
CA SER A 156 -1.15 -13.73 2.58
C SER A 156 -2.23 -13.18 3.52
N PHE A 157 -2.47 -11.86 3.51
CA PHE A 157 -3.44 -11.22 4.39
C PHE A 157 -4.82 -11.16 3.75
N GLU A 158 -5.86 -11.23 4.58
CA GLU A 158 -7.25 -11.18 4.12
C GLU A 158 -7.62 -9.84 3.48
N THR A 159 -7.09 -8.73 4.02
CA THR A 159 -7.22 -7.42 3.39
C THR A 159 -6.55 -7.38 2.01
N ASP A 160 -5.40 -8.05 1.84
CA ASP A 160 -4.71 -8.10 0.54
C ASP A 160 -5.55 -8.89 -0.48
N LYS A 161 -6.09 -10.06 -0.09
CA LYS A 161 -7.02 -10.84 -0.94
C LYS A 161 -8.27 -10.03 -1.30
N ALA A 162 -8.79 -9.27 -0.35
CA ALA A 162 -9.94 -8.39 -0.57
C ALA A 162 -9.64 -7.29 -1.61
N MET A 163 -8.40 -6.80 -1.74
CA MET A 163 -8.04 -5.87 -2.82
C MET A 163 -8.25 -6.49 -4.21
N PHE A 164 -7.85 -7.76 -4.42
CA PHE A 164 -8.08 -8.46 -5.68
C PHE A 164 -9.56 -8.70 -5.95
N PHE A 165 -10.31 -9.07 -4.92
CA PHE A 165 -11.76 -9.23 -5.03
C PHE A 165 -12.46 -7.92 -5.42
N VAL A 166 -12.09 -6.81 -4.78
CA VAL A 166 -12.62 -5.48 -5.14
C VAL A 166 -12.21 -5.09 -6.54
N ALA A 167 -10.96 -5.30 -6.94
CA ALA A 167 -10.50 -5.03 -8.32
C ALA A 167 -11.35 -5.80 -9.34
N GLY A 168 -11.64 -7.07 -9.07
CA GLY A 168 -12.55 -7.89 -9.89
C GLY A 168 -13.98 -7.34 -9.93
N LEU A 169 -14.55 -6.95 -8.78
CA LEU A 169 -15.87 -6.31 -8.71
C LEU A 169 -15.92 -5.02 -9.52
N LEU A 170 -14.93 -4.16 -9.38
CA LEU A 170 -14.85 -2.89 -10.11
C LEU A 170 -14.74 -3.14 -11.61
N ALA A 171 -13.86 -4.04 -12.03
CA ALA A 171 -13.66 -4.36 -13.44
C ALA A 171 -14.90 -4.99 -14.09
N VAL A 172 -15.57 -5.92 -13.40
CA VAL A 172 -16.80 -6.56 -13.91
C VAL A 172 -17.95 -5.56 -13.98
N ASN A 173 -18.14 -4.72 -12.96
CA ASN A 173 -19.28 -3.81 -12.89
C ASN A 173 -19.11 -2.55 -13.73
N PHE A 174 -17.90 -1.99 -13.78
CA PHE A 174 -17.65 -0.64 -14.32
C PHE A 174 -16.62 -0.63 -15.46
N GLY A 175 -15.98 -1.77 -15.73
CA GLY A 175 -14.87 -1.85 -16.68
C GLY A 175 -13.53 -1.47 -16.07
N ILE A 176 -12.47 -1.66 -16.85
CA ILE A 176 -11.10 -1.30 -16.47
C ILE A 176 -10.86 0.12 -16.99
N PRO A 177 -10.54 1.11 -16.13
CA PRO A 177 -10.22 2.44 -16.59
C PRO A 177 -8.90 2.46 -17.37
N LYS A 178 -8.77 3.38 -18.33
CA LYS A 178 -7.52 3.58 -19.05
C LYS A 178 -6.49 4.24 -18.12
N ILE A 179 -5.33 3.61 -17.96
CA ILE A 179 -4.22 4.15 -17.18
C ILE A 179 -3.44 5.19 -17.98
N THR A 180 -3.16 6.32 -17.36
CA THR A 180 -2.25 7.34 -17.90
C THR A 180 -0.93 7.39 -17.13
N ILE A 181 0.12 7.82 -17.83
CA ILE A 181 1.39 8.24 -17.22
C ILE A 181 1.30 9.76 -17.12
N PRO A 182 1.34 10.34 -15.91
CA PRO A 182 1.30 11.79 -15.74
C PRO A 182 2.49 12.45 -16.44
N ASN A 183 2.24 13.50 -17.23
CA ASN A 183 3.29 14.26 -17.93
C ASN A 183 4.29 14.96 -16.98
N LYS A 184 3.90 15.13 -15.70
CA LYS A 184 4.72 15.76 -14.67
C LYS A 184 4.54 14.96 -13.39
N ILE A 185 5.45 14.02 -13.15
CA ILE A 185 5.75 13.58 -11.79
C ILE A 185 6.50 14.76 -11.22
N SER A 186 5.94 15.51 -10.27
CA SER A 186 6.76 16.44 -9.49
C SER A 186 7.49 15.55 -8.50
N PRO A 187 8.77 15.21 -8.71
CA PRO A 187 9.48 14.50 -7.68
C PRO A 187 9.50 15.44 -6.46
N GLU A 188 9.41 14.89 -5.25
CA GLU A 188 10.00 15.62 -4.14
C GLU A 188 11.48 15.81 -4.49
N GLU A 189 12.05 16.99 -4.23
CA GLU A 189 13.46 17.28 -4.55
C GLU A 189 14.40 16.21 -3.95
N GLU A 190 14.00 15.60 -2.84
CA GLU A 190 14.63 14.42 -2.24
C GLU A 190 13.56 13.45 -1.72
N PHE A 191 13.70 12.16 -2.02
CA PHE A 191 12.83 11.12 -1.46
C PHE A 191 13.05 10.98 0.06
N PRO A 192 11.99 11.01 0.89
CA PRO A 192 12.14 11.02 2.35
C PRO A 192 12.30 9.60 2.91
N TYR A 193 13.49 8.99 2.78
CA TYR A 193 13.79 7.60 3.18
C TYR A 193 13.25 7.16 4.55
N TRP A 194 13.18 8.09 5.52
CA TRP A 194 12.63 7.84 6.86
C TRP A 194 11.20 7.26 6.85
N ILE A 195 10.41 7.50 5.79
CA ILE A 195 9.07 6.94 5.65
C ILE A 195 9.07 5.41 5.52
N ALA A 196 10.20 4.79 5.13
CA ALA A 196 10.33 3.34 5.08
C ALA A 196 10.31 2.72 6.49
N ILE A 197 10.72 3.49 7.50
CA ILE A 197 10.70 3.14 8.92
C ILE A 197 9.30 3.43 9.49
N ASP A 198 8.37 2.52 9.28
CA ASP A 198 6.97 2.70 9.66
C ASP A 198 6.38 1.48 10.37
N LYS A 199 5.07 1.55 10.62
CA LYS A 199 4.29 0.49 11.28
C LYS A 199 4.37 -0.89 10.57
N HIS A 200 4.73 -0.95 9.29
CA HIS A 200 4.84 -2.19 8.53
C HIS A 200 6.21 -2.86 8.71
N THR A 201 7.19 -2.14 9.24
CA THR A 201 8.49 -2.68 9.65
C THR A 201 8.53 -2.97 11.15
N GLU A 202 9.28 -3.97 11.58
CA GLU A 202 9.49 -4.28 12.98
C GLU A 202 10.26 -3.16 13.68
N LEU A 203 11.38 -2.74 13.09
CA LEU A 203 12.15 -1.60 13.58
C LEU A 203 11.30 -0.34 13.69
N GLY A 204 10.50 0.00 12.67
CA GLY A 204 9.63 1.17 12.73
C GLY A 204 8.55 1.07 13.81
N ARG A 205 8.00 -0.12 14.08
CA ARG A 205 7.08 -0.30 15.22
C ARG A 205 7.77 -0.04 16.56
N VAL A 206 9.02 -0.48 16.72
CA VAL A 206 9.82 -0.26 17.93
C VAL A 206 10.16 1.23 18.09
N LEU A 207 10.75 1.85 17.07
CA LEU A 207 11.20 3.24 17.14
C LEU A 207 10.05 4.23 17.33
N ILE A 208 8.90 4.02 16.65
CA ILE A 208 7.72 4.88 16.86
C ILE A 208 7.16 4.72 18.27
N ARG A 209 7.21 3.51 18.83
CA ARG A 209 6.80 3.26 20.21
C ARG A 209 7.72 3.98 21.19
N GLU A 210 9.03 3.82 21.05
CA GLU A 210 10.01 4.50 21.89
C GLU A 210 9.87 6.03 21.82
N PHE A 211 9.70 6.56 20.61
CA PHE A 211 9.42 7.98 20.42
C PHE A 211 8.14 8.40 21.15
N ALA A 212 7.06 7.60 21.07
CA ALA A 212 5.83 7.87 21.81
C ALA A 212 6.03 7.83 23.34
N MET A 213 6.82 6.88 23.86
CA MET A 213 7.11 6.79 25.31
C MET A 213 7.84 8.03 25.84
N ASN A 214 8.74 8.59 25.05
CA ASN A 214 9.58 9.70 25.46
C ASN A 214 8.87 11.06 25.39
N ASN A 215 7.72 11.12 24.72
CA ASN A 215 6.92 12.34 24.56
C ASN A 215 5.73 12.36 25.54
N LYS A 216 5.94 13.04 26.68
CA LYS A 216 5.03 13.06 27.86
C LYS A 216 3.71 13.83 27.67
N ASP A 217 3.47 14.43 26.51
CA ASP A 217 2.33 15.31 26.24
C ASP A 217 0.98 14.58 26.09
N TYR A 218 0.97 13.24 25.98
CA TYR A 218 -0.25 12.46 25.87
C TYR A 218 -0.65 11.81 27.20
N THR A 219 -1.93 11.98 27.55
CA THR A 219 -2.57 11.40 28.75
C THR A 219 -2.75 9.87 28.68
N SER A 220 -2.42 9.23 27.56
CA SER A 220 -2.32 7.77 27.47
C SER A 220 -1.30 7.34 26.40
N PHE A 221 -0.36 6.49 26.80
CA PHE A 221 0.70 5.95 25.96
C PHE A 221 0.18 5.18 24.73
N ASP A 222 -0.81 4.30 24.94
CA ASP A 222 -1.41 3.49 23.86
C ASP A 222 -2.09 4.37 22.78
N GLY A 223 -2.58 5.55 23.18
CA GLY A 223 -3.15 6.53 22.26
C GLY A 223 -2.09 7.10 21.32
N MET A 224 -0.95 7.54 21.85
CA MET A 224 0.07 8.22 21.06
C MET A 224 0.75 7.30 20.03
N GLU A 225 1.14 6.08 20.41
CA GLU A 225 1.70 5.10 19.45
C GLU A 225 0.71 4.83 18.30
N PHE A 226 -0.56 4.62 18.63
CA PHE A 226 -1.61 4.37 17.65
C PHE A 226 -1.80 5.57 16.70
N TYR A 227 -1.88 6.79 17.24
CA TYR A 227 -2.04 8.01 16.45
C TYR A 227 -0.84 8.27 15.56
N LEU A 228 0.39 8.19 16.08
CA LEU A 228 1.60 8.40 15.29
C LEU A 228 1.70 7.43 14.12
N LYS A 229 1.44 6.13 14.35
CA LYS A 229 1.44 5.13 13.26
C LYS A 229 0.37 5.44 12.20
N LYS A 230 -0.78 5.98 12.60
CA LYS A 230 -1.87 6.35 11.69
C LYS A 230 -1.55 7.64 10.93
N TYR A 231 -1.06 8.66 11.60
CA TYR A 231 -0.68 9.94 11.04
C TYR A 231 0.51 9.81 10.08
N GLN A 232 1.58 9.13 10.50
CA GLN A 232 2.71 8.83 9.62
C GLN A 232 2.22 8.11 8.36
N PHE A 233 1.35 7.11 8.50
CA PHE A 233 0.81 6.41 7.34
C PHE A 233 -0.05 7.33 6.45
N TYR A 234 -1.01 8.08 6.97
CA TYR A 234 -1.91 8.89 6.14
C TYR A 234 -1.20 10.08 5.51
N PHE A 235 -0.44 10.83 6.29
CA PHE A 235 0.15 12.08 5.83
C PHE A 235 1.48 11.89 5.13
N GLU A 236 2.14 10.75 5.27
CA GLU A 236 3.43 10.49 4.60
C GLU A 236 3.46 9.15 3.88
N GLY A 237 3.25 8.04 4.58
CA GLY A 237 3.37 6.70 4.02
C GLY A 237 2.47 6.48 2.80
N SER A 238 1.28 7.08 2.77
CA SER A 238 0.26 6.86 1.74
C SER A 238 0.22 7.93 0.64
N LYS A 239 1.08 8.95 0.70
CA LYS A 239 1.24 9.93 -0.37
C LYS A 239 1.63 9.22 -1.67
N VAL A 240 1.00 9.64 -2.77
CA VAL A 240 1.22 9.09 -4.12
C VAL A 240 1.72 10.17 -5.07
N ASN A 241 2.32 9.77 -6.20
CA ASN A 241 2.68 10.71 -7.28
C ASN A 241 1.45 11.43 -7.85
N HIS A 242 0.42 10.67 -8.24
CA HIS A 242 -0.80 11.18 -8.82
C HIS A 242 -1.95 10.24 -8.47
N LEU A 243 -3.04 10.75 -7.89
CA LEU A 243 -4.21 9.94 -7.52
C LEU A 243 -5.33 10.22 -8.53
N ALA A 244 -5.65 9.22 -9.38
CA ALA A 244 -6.61 9.38 -10.47
C ALA A 244 -8.07 9.43 -9.98
N ASP A 245 -8.40 8.55 -9.03
CA ASP A 245 -9.69 8.51 -8.34
C ASP A 245 -9.45 8.43 -6.84
N GLU A 246 -9.63 9.58 -6.18
CA GLU A 246 -9.40 9.72 -4.76
C GLU A 246 -10.57 9.24 -3.90
N ARG A 247 -11.75 9.03 -4.48
CA ARG A 247 -13.00 8.99 -3.72
C ARG A 247 -13.05 7.80 -2.76
N LEU A 248 -12.80 6.60 -3.27
CA LEU A 248 -12.84 5.37 -2.47
C LEU A 248 -11.67 5.28 -1.47
N TRP A 249 -10.52 5.87 -1.82
CA TRP A 249 -9.39 6.00 -0.91
C TRP A 249 -9.67 6.99 0.23
N LYS A 250 -10.24 8.15 -0.08
CA LYS A 250 -10.67 9.16 0.91
C LYS A 250 -11.71 8.58 1.86
N LEU A 251 -12.65 7.77 1.36
CA LEU A 251 -13.63 7.11 2.21
C LEU A 251 -12.98 6.24 3.30
N ASN A 252 -11.93 5.50 2.94
CA ASN A 252 -11.12 4.74 3.88
C ASN A 252 -10.47 5.64 4.95
N VAL A 253 -9.79 6.70 4.52
CA VAL A 253 -9.12 7.65 5.44
C VAL A 253 -10.13 8.28 6.40
N LEU A 254 -11.23 8.83 5.87
CA LEU A 254 -12.29 9.46 6.65
C LEU A 254 -12.90 8.52 7.68
N SER A 255 -13.15 7.26 7.31
CA SER A 255 -13.71 6.29 8.25
C SER A 255 -12.76 6.00 9.43
N ASP A 256 -11.45 6.06 9.21
CA ASP A 256 -10.46 5.89 10.28
C ASP A 256 -10.33 7.14 11.16
N LEU A 257 -10.39 8.33 10.58
CA LEU A 257 -10.42 9.60 11.31
C LEU A 257 -11.66 9.71 12.22
N VAL A 258 -12.84 9.33 11.71
CA VAL A 258 -14.07 9.26 12.52
C VAL A 258 -13.92 8.32 13.71
N ARG A 259 -13.28 7.16 13.51
CA ARG A 259 -12.98 6.21 14.60
C ARG A 259 -12.03 6.81 15.64
N MET A 260 -11.08 7.62 15.17
CA MET A 260 -10.14 8.36 16.02
C MET A 260 -10.79 9.56 16.73
N LYS A 261 -12.05 9.89 16.42
CA LYS A 261 -12.72 11.12 16.88
C LYS A 261 -11.87 12.35 16.55
N ARG A 262 -11.41 12.39 15.30
CA ARG A 262 -10.61 13.48 14.74
C ARG A 262 -11.17 13.88 13.39
N THR A 263 -11.13 15.17 13.12
CA THR A 263 -11.21 15.72 11.77
C THR A 263 -9.86 15.57 11.07
N GLU A 264 -9.84 15.75 9.76
CA GLU A 264 -8.58 15.75 9.00
C GLU A 264 -7.67 16.92 9.41
N SER A 265 -8.24 18.10 9.72
CA SER A 265 -7.48 19.27 10.17
C SER A 265 -6.80 19.00 11.51
N GLU A 266 -7.55 18.53 12.51
CA GLU A 266 -6.99 18.22 13.84
C GLU A 266 -5.89 17.16 13.75
N ALA A 267 -6.13 16.09 12.98
CA ALA A 267 -5.13 15.04 12.76
C ALA A 267 -3.86 15.59 12.09
N LYS A 268 -4.00 16.52 11.13
CA LYS A 268 -2.87 17.15 10.43
C LYS A 268 -2.12 18.14 11.32
N GLU A 269 -2.82 18.90 12.15
CA GLU A 269 -2.23 19.81 13.14
C GLU A 269 -1.42 19.02 14.18
N GLU A 270 -2.00 17.96 14.75
CA GLU A 270 -1.30 17.04 15.65
C GLU A 270 -0.07 16.43 14.96
N TRP A 271 -0.21 15.95 13.72
CA TRP A 271 0.92 15.40 12.96
C TRP A 271 2.03 16.42 12.73
N ASN A 272 1.71 17.66 12.35
CA ASN A 272 2.69 18.71 12.10
C ASN A 272 3.48 19.09 13.36
N LYS A 273 2.89 18.92 14.55
CA LYS A 273 3.60 19.11 15.82
C LYS A 273 4.71 18.07 16.01
N TYR A 274 4.42 16.79 15.78
CA TYR A 274 5.34 15.69 16.10
C TYR A 274 6.28 15.32 14.95
N LYS A 275 5.91 15.61 13.70
CA LYS A 275 6.69 15.24 12.52
C LYS A 275 8.16 15.69 12.59
N PRO A 276 8.50 16.95 12.92
CA PRO A 276 9.90 17.38 12.93
C PRO A 276 10.76 16.59 13.93
N GLU A 277 10.22 16.35 15.13
CA GLU A 277 10.91 15.61 16.17
C GLU A 277 11.06 14.12 15.83
N LEU A 278 10.03 13.51 15.23
CA LEU A 278 10.11 12.13 14.76
C LEU A 278 11.13 11.98 13.62
N ILE A 279 11.18 12.90 12.66
CA ILE A 279 12.19 12.89 11.59
C ILE A 279 13.59 12.95 12.19
N LYS A 280 13.82 13.88 13.14
CA LYS A 280 15.09 13.98 13.86
C LYS A 280 15.44 12.70 14.62
N TYR A 281 14.46 12.06 15.26
CA TYR A 281 14.65 10.78 15.96
C TYR A 281 15.07 9.65 15.01
N LEU A 282 14.58 9.68 13.77
CA LEU A 282 14.84 8.66 12.75
C LEU A 282 16.03 8.98 11.84
N GLU A 283 16.68 10.13 12.00
CA GLU A 283 17.72 10.65 11.09
C GLU A 283 18.89 9.67 10.95
N LYS A 284 19.49 9.23 12.06
CA LYS A 284 20.57 8.23 12.06
C LYS A 284 20.20 6.96 11.28
N TYR A 285 18.99 6.44 11.52
CA TYR A 285 18.52 5.23 10.86
C TYR A 285 18.30 5.46 9.36
N THR A 286 17.89 6.67 9.00
CA THR A 286 17.66 7.10 7.62
C THR A 286 18.96 7.18 6.85
N ASP A 287 20.01 7.72 7.46
CA ASP A 287 21.35 7.80 6.85
C ASP A 287 21.94 6.40 6.64
N GLU A 288 21.84 5.53 7.65
CA GLU A 288 22.27 4.12 7.52
C GLU A 288 21.57 3.39 6.37
N ILE A 289 20.28 3.66 6.11
CA ILE A 289 19.54 3.09 4.96
C ILE A 289 20.06 3.62 3.64
N LYS A 290 20.33 4.93 3.54
CA LYS A 290 20.87 5.56 2.33
C LYS A 290 22.25 4.99 2.00
N ASP A 291 23.12 4.90 2.99
CA ASP A 291 24.48 4.36 2.83
C ASP A 291 24.43 2.89 2.37
N GLU A 292 23.59 2.08 3.01
CA GLU A 292 23.41 0.67 2.64
C GLU A 292 22.95 0.51 1.19
N LEU A 293 21.95 1.29 0.76
CA LEU A 293 21.44 1.24 -0.60
C LEU A 293 22.53 1.64 -1.60
N ASN A 294 23.27 2.71 -1.33
CA ASN A 294 24.32 3.21 -2.22
C ASN A 294 25.50 2.22 -2.35
N ASN A 295 25.91 1.59 -1.24
CA ASN A 295 27.03 0.66 -1.22
C ASN A 295 26.75 -0.63 -2.01
N LYS A 296 25.57 -1.24 -1.86
CA LYS A 296 25.20 -2.46 -2.64
C LYS A 296 24.82 -2.16 -4.10
N SER A 297 24.38 -0.95 -4.41
CA SER A 297 24.03 -0.55 -5.79
C SER A 297 25.28 -0.38 -6.68
N ALA A 298 26.46 -0.18 -6.09
CA ALA A 298 27.71 0.07 -6.83
C ALA A 298 28.42 -1.19 -7.39
N GLU A 299 27.98 -2.39 -7.03
CA GLU A 299 28.55 -3.64 -7.56
C GLU A 299 28.00 -3.96 -8.97
N PRO A 300 28.84 -4.42 -9.92
CA PRO A 300 28.48 -4.56 -11.33
C PRO A 300 27.30 -5.50 -11.59
N ASP A 301 26.63 -5.21 -12.71
CA ASP A 301 25.33 -5.73 -13.14
C ASP A 301 25.27 -7.27 -13.17
N LEU A 302 24.30 -7.86 -12.46
CA LEU A 302 24.06 -9.31 -12.42
C LEU A 302 23.38 -9.85 -13.69
N PHE A 303 23.06 -8.97 -14.64
CA PHE A 303 22.23 -9.29 -15.81
C PHE A 303 22.95 -9.15 -17.16
N GLY A 304 24.28 -9.30 -17.17
CA GLY A 304 25.05 -9.58 -18.39
C GLY A 304 24.56 -10.83 -19.11
#